data_AF-A0A6C0QZ59-F1
#
_entry.id   AF-A0A6C0QZ59-F1
#
_cell.length_a   1.000
_cell.length_b   1.000
_cell.length_c   1.000
_cell.angle_alpha   90.00
_cell.angle_beta   90.00
_cell.angle_gamma   90.00
#
_symmetry.space_group_name_H-M   'P 1'
#
loop_
_entity.id
_entity.type
_entity.pdbx_description
1 polymer ?
#
loop_
_entity_poly.entity_id
_entity_poly.type
_entity_poly.pdbx_seq_one_letter_code
_entity_poly.pdbx_strand_id
1 'polypeptide(L)'
;MEYRDAKLAIEKEDMTDLQRDSFLEMMERYIEHLPESLYLSPYELEEKLGYTSSLWRKALGIPDIERQIMKEITEITEYASRKALLKLTDGTSDPKEVSGIKELLSRSEALNRMNKQRTIVVYSYLPKMEEAKQDEKQGTD
;
A
#
# COMPACT_ATOMS: atom_id res chain seq x y z
N MET A 1 5.67 -8.92 -1.55
CA MET A 1 5.19 -7.62 -2.07
C MET A 1 5.17 -7.72 -3.59
N GLU A 2 4.00 -7.72 -4.25
CA GLU A 2 4.00 -7.76 -5.72
C GLU A 2 4.33 -6.38 -6.27
N TYR A 3 5.52 -6.25 -6.83
CA TYR A 3 6.08 -5.09 -7.53
C TYR A 3 5.21 -4.55 -8.69
N ARG A 4 4.13 -5.26 -9.00
CA ARG A 4 3.19 -4.96 -10.08
C ARG A 4 2.50 -3.62 -9.90
N ASP A 5 2.15 -3.24 -8.67
CA ASP A 5 1.38 -2.01 -8.41
C ASP A 5 2.26 -0.76 -8.48
N ALA A 6 3.49 -0.81 -7.94
CA ALA A 6 4.46 0.28 -8.05
C ALA A 6 4.91 0.48 -9.51
N LYS A 7 5.12 -0.62 -10.25
CA LYS A 7 5.43 -0.59 -11.68
C LYS A 7 4.32 0.06 -12.50
N LEU A 8 3.06 -0.31 -12.24
CA LEU A 8 1.89 0.30 -12.89
C LEU A 8 1.71 1.78 -12.56
N ALA A 9 2.11 2.23 -11.37
CA ALA A 9 2.08 3.63 -11.00
C ALA A 9 3.14 4.44 -11.76
N ILE A 10 4.35 3.90 -11.87
CA ILE A 10 5.47 4.51 -12.60
C ILE A 10 5.21 4.53 -14.11
N GLU A 11 4.53 3.51 -14.66
CA GLU A 11 4.15 3.44 -16.08
C GLU A 11 3.12 4.50 -16.51
N LYS A 12 2.34 5.05 -15.55
CA LYS A 12 1.33 6.09 -15.80
C LYS A 12 1.90 7.51 -15.83
N GLU A 13 3.12 7.69 -15.34
CA GLU A 13 3.78 8.98 -15.33
C GLU A 13 4.45 9.27 -16.69
N ASP A 14 4.44 10.54 -17.09
CA ASP A 14 5.05 11.00 -18.34
C ASP A 14 6.58 11.08 -18.18
N MET A 15 7.21 9.90 -18.18
CA MET A 15 8.65 9.71 -18.02
C MET A 15 9.24 9.05 -19.26
N THR A 16 10.50 9.38 -19.56
CA THR A 16 11.24 8.66 -20.60
C THR A 16 11.54 7.23 -20.15
N ASP A 17 11.74 6.29 -21.09
CA ASP A 17 12.05 4.90 -20.75
C ASP A 17 13.29 4.79 -19.85
N LEU A 18 14.32 5.60 -20.10
CA LEU A 18 15.53 5.65 -19.27
C LEU A 18 15.25 6.14 -17.83
N GLN A 19 14.35 7.11 -17.68
CA GLN A 19 13.93 7.59 -16.36
C GLN A 19 13.12 6.53 -15.64
N ARG A 20 12.24 5.82 -16.37
CA ARG A 20 11.43 4.72 -15.85
C ARG A 20 12.28 3.59 -15.29
N ASP A 21 13.27 3.13 -16.04
CA ASP A 21 14.16 2.04 -15.62
C ASP A 21 14.95 2.42 -14.36
N SER A 22 15.47 3.65 -14.32
CA SER A 22 16.16 4.19 -13.14
C SER A 22 15.25 4.26 -11.92
N PHE A 23 13.97 4.61 -12.13
CA PHE A 23 12.96 4.70 -11.07
C PHE A 23 12.58 3.32 -10.53
N LEU A 24 12.44 2.35 -11.43
CA LEU A 24 12.14 0.97 -11.10
C LEU A 24 13.26 0.35 -10.27
N GLU A 25 14.52 0.49 -10.70
CA GLU A 25 15.69 0.02 -9.97
C GLU A 25 15.79 0.68 -8.58
N MET A 26 15.55 2.00 -8.51
CA MET A 26 15.55 2.73 -7.24
C MET A 26 14.50 2.18 -6.27
N MET A 27 13.28 1.91 -6.75
CA MET A 27 12.21 1.33 -5.93
C MET A 27 12.47 -0.13 -5.54
N GLU A 28 13.14 -0.91 -6.38
CA GLU A 28 13.58 -2.26 -6.01
C GLU A 28 14.51 -2.22 -4.80
N ARG A 29 15.54 -1.36 -4.84
CA ARG A 29 16.46 -1.18 -3.70
C ARG A 29 15.75 -0.70 -2.44
N TYR A 30 14.78 0.20 -2.58
CA TYR A 30 13.95 0.65 -1.46
C TYR A 30 13.21 -0.51 -0.80
N ILE A 31 12.62 -1.40 -1.59
CA ILE A 31 11.84 -2.55 -1.14
C ILE A 31 12.73 -3.62 -0.51
N GLU A 32 13.90 -3.89 -1.09
CA GLU A 32 14.87 -4.86 -0.55
C GLU A 32 15.33 -4.51 0.88
N HIS A 33 15.35 -3.21 1.21
CA HIS A 33 15.77 -2.71 2.52
C HIS A 33 14.59 -2.43 3.45
N LEU A 34 13.39 -2.91 3.14
CA LEU A 34 12.28 -2.86 4.09
C LEU A 34 12.54 -3.82 5.27
N PRO A 35 12.19 -3.42 6.51
CA PRO A 35 11.46 -2.21 6.89
C PRO A 35 12.36 -0.99 7.17
N GLU A 36 13.68 -1.13 7.10
CA GLU A 36 14.64 -0.10 7.50
C GLU A 36 14.51 1.18 6.66
N SER A 37 14.19 1.03 5.38
CA SER A 37 14.00 2.14 4.44
C SER A 37 12.72 2.97 4.68
N LEU A 38 11.73 2.47 5.43
CA LEU A 38 10.45 3.16 5.69
C LEU A 38 10.63 4.49 6.42
N TYR A 39 11.65 4.57 7.27
CA TYR A 39 11.85 5.69 8.19
C TYR A 39 12.97 6.62 7.77
N LEU A 40 13.56 6.38 6.60
CA LEU A 40 14.66 7.19 6.07
C LEU A 40 14.09 8.40 5.30
N SER A 41 14.65 9.57 5.59
CA SER A 41 14.42 10.76 4.77
C SER A 41 15.04 10.60 3.38
N PRO A 42 14.61 11.39 2.39
CA PRO A 42 15.21 11.38 1.05
C PRO A 42 16.72 11.61 1.02
N TYR A 43 17.29 12.29 2.02
CA TYR A 43 18.73 12.50 2.15
C TYR A 43 19.45 11.26 2.69
N GLU A 44 18.85 10.57 3.67
CA GLU A 44 19.39 9.32 4.20
C GLU A 44 19.26 8.18 3.19
N LEU A 45 18.22 8.19 2.35
CA LEU A 45 18.07 7.26 1.24
C LEU A 45 19.14 7.49 0.17
N GLU A 46 19.46 8.74 -0.14
CA GLU A 46 20.58 9.08 -1.04
C GLU A 46 21.91 8.54 -0.51
N GLU A 47 22.19 8.72 0.78
CA GLU A 47 23.42 8.24 1.40
C GLU A 47 23.51 6.70 1.42
N LYS A 48 22.41 6.00 1.73
CA LYS A 48 22.41 4.55 1.96
C LYS A 48 22.14 3.72 0.71
N LEU A 49 21.21 4.15 -0.13
CA LEU A 49 20.72 3.39 -1.29
C LEU A 49 21.17 3.99 -2.63
N GLY A 50 21.82 5.16 -2.58
CA GLY A 50 22.20 5.93 -3.75
C GLY A 50 21.02 6.73 -4.31
N TYR A 51 21.20 7.26 -5.53
CA TYR A 51 20.27 8.19 -6.19
C TYR A 51 20.10 9.53 -5.46
N THR A 52 19.73 10.57 -6.21
CA THR A 52 19.61 11.90 -5.62
C THR A 52 18.37 12.00 -4.74
N SER A 53 18.46 12.76 -3.65
CA SER A 53 17.32 13.09 -2.77
C SER A 53 16.16 13.73 -3.52
N SER A 54 16.41 14.43 -4.63
CA SER A 54 15.35 14.94 -5.51
C SER A 54 14.56 13.82 -6.19
N LEU A 55 15.24 12.76 -6.64
CA LEU A 55 14.59 11.62 -7.26
C LEU A 55 13.78 10.82 -6.24
N TRP A 56 14.33 10.62 -5.04
CA TRP A 56 13.61 10.01 -3.92
C TRP A 56 12.35 10.78 -3.55
N ARG A 57 12.40 12.11 -3.47
CA ARG A 57 11.21 12.93 -3.21
C ARG A 57 10.14 12.76 -4.28
N LYS A 58 10.54 12.67 -5.55
CA LYS A 58 9.59 12.42 -6.63
C LYS A 58 8.93 11.06 -6.47
N ALA A 59 9.72 10.01 -6.19
CA ALA A 59 9.19 8.66 -6.05
C ALA A 59 8.27 8.49 -4.84
N LEU A 60 8.71 8.95 -3.68
CA LEU A 60 7.90 8.88 -2.46
C LEU A 60 6.68 9.80 -2.51
N GLY A 61 6.68 10.79 -3.40
CA GLY A 61 5.54 11.67 -3.68
C GLY A 61 4.50 11.07 -4.63
N ILE A 62 4.74 9.90 -5.22
CA ILE A 62 3.74 9.22 -6.06
C ILE A 62 2.64 8.67 -5.14
N PRO A 63 1.37 9.06 -5.32
CA PRO A 63 0.29 8.69 -4.39
C PRO A 63 0.10 7.17 -4.21
N ASP A 64 0.33 6.40 -5.27
CA ASP A 64 0.25 4.94 -5.21
C ASP A 64 1.39 4.32 -4.38
N ILE A 65 2.61 4.88 -4.46
CA ILE A 65 3.76 4.47 -3.64
C ILE A 65 3.54 4.87 -2.18
N GLU A 66 3.07 6.09 -1.93
CA GLU A 66 2.68 6.55 -0.59
C GLU A 66 1.62 5.63 0.03
N ARG A 67 0.60 5.24 -0.73
CA ARG A 67 -0.44 4.29 -0.28
C ARG A 67 0.17 2.95 0.09
N GLN A 68 1.12 2.46 -0.69
CA GLN A 68 1.78 1.17 -0.44
C GLN A 68 2.65 1.23 0.83
N ILE A 69 3.42 2.29 1.01
CA ILE A 69 4.20 2.54 2.24
C ILE A 69 3.28 2.59 3.46
N MET A 70 2.16 3.31 3.37
CA MET A 70 1.18 3.39 4.46
C MET A 70 0.55 2.05 4.79
N LYS A 71 0.29 1.20 3.78
CA LYS A 71 -0.19 -0.16 3.99
C LYS A 71 0.86 -0.99 4.76
N GLU A 72 2.11 -0.95 4.35
CA GLU A 72 3.21 -1.67 5.01
C GLU A 72 3.38 -1.23 6.47
N ILE A 73 3.38 0.09 6.72
CA ILE A 73 3.43 0.64 8.08
C ILE A 73 2.25 0.13 8.92
N THR A 74 1.06 0.06 8.33
CA THR A 74 -0.14 -0.46 9.01
C THR A 74 0.02 -1.93 9.37
N GLU A 75 0.50 -2.76 8.44
CA GLU A 75 0.73 -4.20 8.65
C GLU A 75 1.78 -4.47 9.73
N ILE A 76 2.92 -3.76 9.69
CA ILE A 76 3.97 -3.83 10.71
C ILE A 76 3.43 -3.41 12.09
N THR A 77 2.68 -2.29 12.13
CA THR A 77 2.10 -1.76 13.37
C THR A 77 1.06 -2.73 13.94
N GLU A 78 0.23 -3.35 13.10
CA GLU A 78 -0.74 -4.35 13.53
C GLU A 78 -0.05 -5.62 14.06
N TYR A 79 0.97 -6.10 13.36
CA TYR A 79 1.74 -7.26 13.82
C TYR A 79 2.41 -6.99 15.19
N ALA A 80 3.04 -5.83 15.34
CA ALA A 80 3.61 -5.39 16.62
C ALA A 80 2.54 -5.30 17.71
N SER A 81 1.33 -4.80 17.37
CA SER A 81 0.19 -4.68 18.29
C SER A 81 -0.29 -6.04 18.79
N ARG A 82 -0.42 -7.00 17.87
CA ARG A 82 -0.83 -8.38 18.20
C ARG A 82 0.20 -9.05 19.10
N LYS A 83 1.48 -8.92 18.79
CA LYS A 83 2.58 -9.45 19.60
C LYS A 83 2.61 -8.82 21.00
N ALA A 84 2.37 -7.51 21.07
CA ALA A 84 2.28 -6.78 22.32
C ALA A 84 1.08 -7.21 23.19
N LEU A 85 -0.08 -7.45 22.58
CA LEU A 85 -1.25 -8.01 23.29
C LEU A 85 -0.97 -9.39 23.87
N LEU A 86 -0.29 -10.27 23.13
CA LEU A 86 0.12 -11.58 23.64
C LEU A 86 1.05 -11.45 24.86
N LYS A 87 1.99 -10.51 24.83
CA LYS A 87 2.86 -10.25 25.99
C LYS A 87 2.08 -9.73 27.21
N LEU A 88 0.99 -8.98 27.01
CA LEU A 88 0.11 -8.58 28.10
C LEU A 88 -0.65 -9.76 28.70
N THR A 89 -1.06 -10.73 27.88
CA THR A 89 -1.77 -11.92 28.39
C THR A 89 -0.89 -12.80 29.28
N ASP A 90 0.44 -12.75 29.11
CA ASP A 90 1.40 -13.48 29.95
C ASP A 90 1.50 -12.89 31.37
N GLY A 91 0.94 -11.70 31.63
CA GLY A 91 0.79 -11.13 32.98
C GLY A 91 2.08 -10.66 33.66
N THR A 92 3.25 -10.81 33.02
CA THR A 92 4.56 -10.43 33.56
C THR A 92 5.04 -9.03 33.16
N SER A 93 4.20 -8.25 32.49
CA SER A 93 4.58 -6.95 31.93
C SER A 93 4.62 -5.84 32.99
N ASP A 94 5.69 -5.04 33.00
CA ASP A 94 5.84 -3.85 33.86
C ASP A 94 4.80 -2.77 33.46
N PRO A 95 4.21 -2.01 34.40
CA PRO A 95 3.37 -0.84 34.12
C PRO A 95 3.86 0.08 32.98
N LYS A 96 5.16 0.31 32.83
CA LYS A 96 5.73 1.09 31.71
C LYS A 96 5.53 0.41 30.36
N GLU A 97 5.73 -0.91 30.30
CA GLU A 97 5.48 -1.70 29.10
C GLU A 97 4.00 -1.69 28.75
N VAL A 98 3.11 -1.83 29.73
CA VAL A 98 1.66 -1.75 29.52
C VAL A 98 1.25 -0.41 28.89
N SER A 99 1.86 0.69 29.33
CA SER A 99 1.61 2.02 28.75
C SER A 99 2.04 2.11 27.28
N GLY A 100 3.25 1.63 26.95
CA GLY A 100 3.75 1.61 25.56
C GLY A 100 2.90 0.74 24.64
N ILE A 101 2.44 -0.41 25.14
CA ILE A 101 1.56 -1.32 24.39
C ILE A 101 0.20 -0.68 24.12
N LYS A 102 -0.38 0.05 25.09
CA LYS A 102 -1.63 0.81 24.89
C LYS A 102 -1.48 1.89 23.82
N GLU A 103 -0.37 2.61 23.81
CA GLU A 103 -0.12 3.63 22.79
C GLU A 103 -0.01 3.00 21.39
N LEU A 104 0.70 1.89 21.28
CA LEU A 104 0.89 1.17 20.03
C LEU A 104 -0.44 0.62 19.48
N LEU A 105 -1.31 0.08 20.35
CA LEU A 105 -2.68 -0.33 20.00
C LEU A 105 -3.54 0.84 19.52
N SER A 106 -3.50 1.98 20.25
CA SER A 106 -4.23 3.19 19.86
C SER A 106 -3.82 3.69 18.47
N ARG A 107 -2.52 3.66 18.16
CA ARG A 107 -1.99 3.99 16.83
C ARG A 107 -2.47 3.01 15.76
N SER A 108 -2.45 1.70 16.02
CA SER A 108 -2.98 0.69 15.09
C SER A 108 -4.47 0.92 14.78
N GLU A 109 -5.29 1.22 15.78
CA GLU A 109 -6.70 1.54 15.58
C GLU A 109 -6.91 2.83 14.77
N ALA A 110 -6.09 3.86 15.02
CA ALA A 110 -6.15 5.11 14.26
C ALA A 110 -5.82 4.87 12.78
N LEU A 111 -4.73 4.14 12.49
CA LEU A 111 -4.33 3.77 11.11
C LEU A 111 -5.42 2.95 10.41
N ASN A 112 -6.01 1.97 11.11
CA ASN A 112 -7.10 1.16 10.58
C ASN A 112 -8.37 1.98 10.29
N ARG A 113 -8.70 2.97 11.12
CA ARG A 113 -9.82 3.89 10.87
C ARG A 113 -9.57 4.75 9.63
N MET A 114 -8.36 5.29 9.47
CA MET A 114 -7.98 6.09 8.29
C MET A 114 -8.03 5.26 7.00
N ASN A 115 -7.60 4.00 7.04
CA ASN A 115 -7.68 3.11 5.88
C ASN A 115 -9.12 2.72 5.52
N LYS A 116 -10.02 2.53 6.50
CA LYS A 116 -11.43 2.19 6.25
C LYS A 116 -12.27 3.33 5.70
N GLN A 117 -11.88 4.59 5.90
CA GLN A 117 -12.61 5.76 5.41
C GLN A 117 -12.42 6.04 3.90
N ARG A 118 -11.52 5.34 3.21
CA ARG A 118 -11.35 5.50 1.75
C ARG A 118 -12.33 4.57 1.02
N THR A 119 -13.34 5.16 0.37
CA THR A 119 -14.42 4.47 -0.35
C THR A 119 -13.89 3.46 -1.36
N ILE A 120 -14.17 2.17 -1.15
CA ILE A 120 -13.93 1.12 -2.15
C ILE A 120 -15.14 1.12 -3.08
N VAL A 121 -14.98 1.60 -4.31
CA VAL A 121 -16.00 1.50 -5.36
C VAL A 121 -15.83 0.15 -6.06
N VAL A 122 -16.73 -0.79 -5.81
CA VAL A 122 -16.78 -2.08 -6.52
C VAL A 122 -17.69 -1.92 -7.73
N TYR A 123 -17.11 -1.96 -8.93
CA TYR A 123 -17.90 -2.06 -10.16
C TYR A 123 -18.36 -3.51 -10.34
N SER A 124 -19.64 -3.80 -10.08
CA SER A 124 -20.25 -5.06 -10.50
C SER A 124 -20.78 -4.91 -11.93
N TYR A 125 -20.33 -5.80 -12.82
CA TYR A 125 -20.87 -5.90 -14.17
C TYR A 125 -22.25 -6.58 -14.11
N LEU A 126 -23.30 -5.83 -14.45
CA LEU A 126 -24.62 -6.40 -14.72
C LEU A 126 -24.66 -6.77 -16.22
N PRO A 127 -24.71 -8.07 -16.58
CA PRO A 127 -24.89 -8.46 -17.97
C PRO A 127 -26.24 -7.93 -18.47
N LYS A 128 -26.23 -7.22 -19.61
CA LYS A 128 -27.45 -6.82 -20.29
C LYS A 128 -28.22 -8.08 -20.67
N MET A 129 -29.46 -8.22 -20.19
CA MET A 129 -30.37 -9.21 -20.74
C MET A 129 -30.56 -8.88 -22.22
N GLU A 130 -30.05 -9.74 -23.09
CA GLU A 130 -30.40 -9.72 -24.50
C GLU A 130 -31.92 -9.92 -24.61
N GLU A 131 -32.58 -8.93 -25.21
CA GLU A 131 -33.99 -8.99 -25.55
C GLU A 131 -34.22 -10.26 -26.38
N ALA A 132 -34.95 -11.22 -25.80
CA ALA A 132 -35.42 -12.38 -26.52
C ALA A 132 -36.31 -11.89 -27.67
N LYS A 133 -35.74 -11.85 -28.88
CA LYS A 133 -36.49 -11.77 -30.13
C LYS A 133 -37.43 -12.97 -30.16
N GLN A 134 -38.71 -12.75 -29.88
CA GLN A 134 -39.74 -13.71 -30.21
C GLN A 134 -39.89 -13.72 -31.73
N ASP A 135 -39.57 -14.88 -32.30
CA ASP A 135 -39.85 -15.28 -33.66
C ASP A 135 -41.35 -15.10 -33.96
N GLU A 136 -41.73 -14.00 -34.62
CA GLU A 136 -42.94 -13.97 -35.43
C GLU A 136 -42.68 -14.80 -36.69
N LYS A 137 -43.15 -16.05 -36.65
CA LYS A 137 -43.31 -16.88 -37.84
C LYS A 137 -44.29 -16.19 -38.81
N GLN A 138 -43.79 -15.76 -39.95
CA GLN A 138 -44.58 -15.65 -41.18
C GLN A 138 -44.79 -17.04 -41.80
N GLY A 139 -45.98 -17.28 -42.35
CA GLY A 139 -46.29 -18.39 -43.27
C GLY A 139 -47.60 -19.10 -42.91
N THR A 140 -48.75 -18.64 -43.42
CA THR A 140 -49.46 -19.21 -44.60
C THR A 140 -49.99 -20.62 -44.39
N ASP A 141 -51.30 -20.76 -44.15
CA ASP A 141 -52.31 -21.11 -45.17
C ASP A 141 -53.72 -20.68 -44.70
#